data_AF-A0A5D2X969-F1
#
_entry.id   AF-A0A5D2X969-F1
#
_cell.length_a   1.000
_cell.length_b   1.000
_cell.length_c   1.000
_cell.angle_alpha   90.00
_cell.angle_beta   90.00
_cell.angle_gamma   90.00
#
_symmetry.space_group_name_H-M   'P 1'
#
loop_
_entity.id
_entity.type
_entity.pdbx_description
1 polymer ?
#
loop_
_entity_poly.entity_id
_entity_poly.type
_entity_poly.pdbx_seq_one_letter_code
_entity_poly.pdbx_strand_id
1 'polypeptide(L)'
;MLVNNKSLKGMKSETTSHEMLTASNNYEQEASKPIDKIQRRLAQNREAARKSRLRKKAYVQQLENSRLKLIQLEQELQRARQQGLYMGGVLEGSHIGFSGTVNSGIAAFEMEYGRWVDVQHRQICELRTALNVHISDIELRILVESGIGHYFELFRMKSTVAKADVFYVISGVWKTSAERFFSWIGGFRPSELLKVLVPQLDPLTEQQILEVCNLKQSCQQAEDALSQGMEKLQETVSSTVAGGPVDEVSYIPQVATAMEKLEALVSFVNQGFPERCETVDILVNGFIVMN
;
A
#
# COMPACT_ATOMS: atom_id res chain seq x y z
N MET A 1 30.87 -14.56 31.39
CA MET A 1 31.38 -15.84 30.86
C MET A 1 32.77 -16.03 31.46
N LEU A 2 32.99 -16.75 32.56
CA LEU A 2 32.27 -17.88 33.16
C LEU A 2 32.23 -19.15 32.29
N VAL A 3 33.24 -19.99 32.53
CA VAL A 3 33.23 -21.45 32.71
C VAL A 3 32.65 -22.38 31.62
N ASN A 4 33.53 -23.30 31.18
CA ASN A 4 33.32 -24.60 30.55
C ASN A 4 31.93 -25.27 30.70
N ASN A 5 31.59 -26.08 29.69
CA ASN A 5 31.09 -27.42 29.98
C ASN A 5 31.66 -28.48 29.01
N LYS A 6 31.68 -29.75 29.44
CA LYS A 6 32.33 -30.87 28.73
C LYS A 6 31.33 -31.67 27.90
N SER A 7 31.79 -32.34 26.84
CA SER A 7 31.47 -33.76 26.62
C SER A 7 32.47 -34.44 25.69
N LEU A 8 32.55 -35.78 25.75
CA LEU A 8 33.46 -36.62 24.95
C LEU A 8 32.69 -37.60 24.04
N LYS A 9 33.23 -37.83 22.84
CA LYS A 9 33.35 -39.11 22.10
C LYS A 9 34.44 -38.85 21.04
N GLY A 10 35.43 -39.69 20.77
CA GLY A 10 35.44 -41.16 20.78
C GLY A 10 35.25 -41.63 19.33
N MET A 11 36.14 -42.37 18.67
CA MET A 11 37.26 -43.22 19.14
C MET A 11 38.42 -43.26 18.09
N LYS A 12 39.56 -43.88 18.48
CA LYS A 12 40.45 -44.82 17.73
C LYS A 12 40.27 -44.95 16.20
N SER A 13 41.27 -45.16 15.32
CA SER A 13 42.73 -45.48 15.39
C SER A 13 43.25 -45.70 13.92
N GLU A 14 44.53 -45.87 13.50
CA GLU A 14 45.86 -45.94 14.13
C GLU A 14 47.01 -45.60 13.10
N THR A 15 48.27 -45.61 13.58
CA THR A 15 49.62 -45.93 13.00
C THR A 15 49.76 -46.63 11.59
N THR A 16 50.89 -46.61 10.83
CA THR A 16 52.23 -45.95 10.94
C THR A 16 53.16 -46.21 9.71
N SER A 17 53.84 -45.18 9.19
CA SER A 17 55.17 -45.20 8.49
C SER A 17 55.34 -46.00 7.15
N HIS A 18 56.48 -45.99 6.43
CA HIS A 18 57.73 -45.22 6.52
C HIS A 18 58.43 -45.08 5.12
N GLU A 19 59.63 -44.50 5.15
CA GLU A 19 60.77 -44.60 4.21
C GLU A 19 60.84 -43.75 2.93
N MET A 20 62.03 -43.15 2.82
CA MET A 20 62.60 -42.34 1.74
C MET A 20 63.18 -43.28 0.65
N LEU A 21 63.59 -42.86 -0.55
CA LEU A 21 64.79 -42.03 -0.79
C LEU A 21 64.87 -41.44 -2.21
N THR A 22 65.50 -40.26 -2.27
CA THR A 22 66.31 -39.70 -3.40
C THR A 22 65.76 -39.69 -4.83
N ALA A 23 65.40 -38.48 -5.31
CA ALA A 23 65.78 -38.02 -6.65
C ALA A 23 65.79 -36.48 -6.78
N SER A 24 66.98 -35.93 -7.09
CA SER A 24 67.29 -34.86 -8.06
C SER A 24 66.51 -33.53 -8.15
N ASN A 25 67.27 -32.45 -8.42
CA ASN A 25 66.89 -31.19 -9.10
C ASN A 25 65.56 -30.51 -8.70
N ASN A 26 65.57 -29.65 -7.68
CA ASN A 26 64.42 -28.80 -7.30
C ASN A 26 64.69 -27.27 -7.30
N TYR A 27 65.94 -26.81 -7.40
CA TYR A 27 66.30 -25.41 -7.09
C TYR A 27 65.73 -24.34 -8.05
N GLU A 28 65.50 -24.64 -9.32
CA GLU A 28 64.83 -23.70 -10.25
C GLU A 28 63.29 -23.75 -10.13
N GLN A 29 62.73 -24.85 -9.64
CA GLN A 29 61.29 -25.05 -9.57
C GLN A 29 60.65 -24.37 -8.34
N GLU A 30 61.46 -24.01 -7.33
CA GLU A 30 61.00 -23.27 -6.15
C GLU A 30 60.73 -21.79 -6.45
N ALA A 31 61.61 -21.13 -7.23
CA ALA A 31 61.52 -19.71 -7.56
C ALA A 31 60.43 -19.38 -8.61
N SER A 32 60.03 -20.36 -9.42
CA SER A 32 58.99 -20.25 -10.45
C SER A 32 57.57 -20.39 -9.87
N LYS A 33 57.35 -21.28 -8.87
CA LYS A 33 56.05 -21.50 -8.20
C LYS A 33 55.31 -20.20 -7.80
N PRO A 34 55.93 -19.15 -7.23
CA PRO A 34 55.26 -17.87 -6.93
C PRO A 34 54.87 -17.08 -8.18
N ILE A 35 55.74 -17.05 -9.19
CA ILE A 35 55.52 -16.31 -10.45
C ILE A 35 54.36 -16.95 -11.22
N ASP A 36 54.32 -18.27 -11.33
CA ASP A 36 53.22 -19.01 -11.98
C ASP A 36 51.88 -18.81 -11.26
N LYS A 37 51.92 -18.63 -9.93
CA LYS A 37 50.73 -18.33 -9.11
C LYS A 37 50.24 -16.89 -9.36
N ILE A 38 51.15 -15.93 -9.54
CA ILE A 38 50.83 -14.54 -9.91
C ILE A 38 50.28 -14.49 -11.34
N GLN A 39 50.91 -15.13 -12.32
CA GLN A 39 50.44 -15.20 -13.70
C GLN A 39 49.04 -15.82 -13.81
N ARG A 40 48.78 -16.93 -13.11
CA ARG A 40 47.44 -17.55 -13.05
C ARG A 40 46.39 -16.60 -12.45
N ARG A 41 46.70 -15.87 -11.38
CA ARG A 41 45.78 -14.86 -10.80
C ARG A 41 45.52 -13.70 -11.76
N LEU A 42 46.54 -13.25 -12.51
CA LEU A 42 46.37 -12.21 -13.55
C LEU A 42 45.49 -12.69 -14.72
N ALA A 43 45.67 -13.94 -15.17
CA ALA A 43 44.81 -14.53 -16.21
C ALA A 43 43.35 -14.65 -15.73
N GLN A 44 43.14 -15.16 -14.51
CA GLN A 44 41.80 -15.23 -13.89
C GLN A 44 41.17 -13.84 -13.71
N ASN A 45 41.94 -12.82 -13.31
CA ASN A 45 41.44 -11.46 -13.16
C ASN A 45 41.04 -10.84 -14.51
N ARG A 46 41.87 -11.00 -15.57
CA ARG A 46 41.55 -10.57 -16.94
C ARG A 46 40.25 -11.20 -17.44
N GLU A 47 40.04 -12.49 -17.17
CA GLU A 47 38.85 -13.22 -17.61
C GLU A 47 37.60 -12.89 -16.77
N ALA A 48 37.76 -12.69 -15.46
CA ALA A 48 36.70 -12.16 -14.60
C ALA A 48 36.29 -10.74 -15.02
N ALA A 49 37.25 -9.88 -15.40
CA ALA A 49 36.99 -8.55 -15.93
C ALA A 49 36.24 -8.58 -17.27
N ARG A 50 36.59 -9.49 -18.19
CA ARG A 50 35.82 -9.73 -19.43
C ARG A 50 34.39 -10.15 -19.12
N LYS A 51 34.19 -11.18 -18.28
CA LYS A 51 32.86 -11.69 -17.90
C LYS A 51 32.02 -10.63 -17.18
N SER A 52 32.65 -9.78 -16.35
CA SER A 52 32.01 -8.62 -15.71
C SER A 52 31.58 -7.56 -16.72
N ARG A 53 32.45 -7.16 -17.66
CA ARG A 53 32.13 -6.23 -18.75
C ARG A 53 31.00 -6.76 -19.64
N LEU A 54 31.01 -8.05 -19.98
CA LEU A 54 29.98 -8.66 -20.82
C LEU A 54 28.61 -8.67 -20.13
N ARG A 55 28.54 -9.05 -18.84
CA ARG A 55 27.30 -8.97 -18.05
C ARG A 55 26.78 -7.53 -17.93
N LYS A 56 27.66 -6.56 -17.66
CA LYS A 56 27.27 -5.13 -17.63
C LYS A 56 26.74 -4.65 -18.98
N LYS A 57 27.38 -5.04 -20.11
CA LYS A 57 26.89 -4.70 -21.45
C LYS A 57 25.50 -5.30 -21.72
N ALA A 58 25.28 -6.57 -21.40
CA ALA A 58 23.98 -7.22 -21.56
C ALA A 58 22.88 -6.56 -20.71
N TYR A 59 23.19 -6.18 -19.47
CA TYR A 59 22.25 -5.48 -18.60
C TYR A 59 21.91 -4.06 -19.10
N VAL A 60 22.89 -3.30 -19.58
CA VAL A 60 22.64 -1.99 -20.21
C VAL A 60 21.77 -2.13 -21.46
N GLN A 61 22.07 -3.11 -22.33
CA GLN A 61 21.26 -3.40 -23.51
C GLN A 61 19.81 -3.82 -23.16
N GLN A 62 19.63 -4.54 -22.04
CA GLN A 62 18.30 -4.85 -21.52
C GLN A 62 17.56 -3.60 -21.05
N LEU A 63 18.23 -2.68 -20.34
CA LEU A 63 17.64 -1.40 -19.91
C LEU A 63 17.28 -0.49 -21.11
N GLU A 64 18.12 -0.44 -22.14
CA GLU A 64 17.86 0.30 -23.38
C GLU A 64 16.62 -0.25 -24.10
N ASN A 65 16.49 -1.57 -24.22
CA ASN A 65 15.31 -2.22 -24.78
C ASN A 65 14.05 -1.95 -23.94
N SER A 66 14.13 -2.09 -22.62
CA SER A 66 13.02 -1.75 -21.71
C SER A 66 12.60 -0.29 -21.81
N ARG A 67 13.54 0.65 -21.98
CA ARG A 67 13.25 2.08 -22.18
C ARG A 67 12.53 2.33 -23.51
N LEU A 68 12.97 1.70 -24.60
CA LEU A 68 12.29 1.81 -25.90
C LEU A 68 10.87 1.24 -25.83
N LYS A 69 10.68 0.10 -25.16
CA LYS A 69 9.35 -0.49 -24.94
C LYS A 69 8.44 0.40 -24.09
N LEU A 70 8.99 1.09 -23.08
CA LEU A 70 8.21 2.06 -22.28
C LEU A 70 7.70 3.21 -23.16
N ILE A 71 8.58 3.81 -23.97
CA ILE A 71 8.23 4.91 -24.88
C ILE A 71 7.18 4.45 -25.91
N GLN A 72 7.27 3.22 -26.42
CA GLN A 72 6.25 2.65 -27.30
C GLN A 72 4.90 2.52 -26.59
N LEU A 73 4.86 1.98 -25.36
CA LEU A 73 3.62 1.83 -24.58
C LEU A 73 3.01 3.19 -24.21
N GLU A 74 3.82 4.20 -23.90
CA GLU A 74 3.35 5.58 -23.68
C GLU A 74 2.71 6.16 -24.94
N GLN A 75 3.32 5.97 -26.12
CA GLN A 75 2.75 6.40 -27.40
C GLN A 75 1.48 5.64 -27.78
N GLU A 76 1.42 4.33 -27.53
CA GLU A 76 0.23 3.50 -27.77
C GLU A 76 -0.93 3.90 -26.84
N LEU A 77 -0.64 4.17 -25.56
CA LEU A 77 -1.62 4.65 -24.58
C LEU A 77 -2.12 6.06 -24.91
N GLN A 78 -1.24 6.96 -25.36
CA GLN A 78 -1.61 8.29 -25.82
C GLN A 78 -2.44 8.24 -27.12
N ARG A 79 -2.10 7.34 -28.05
CA ARG A 79 -2.87 7.09 -29.28
C ARG A 79 -4.25 6.50 -28.97
N ALA A 80 -4.36 5.55 -28.05
CA ALA A 80 -5.64 4.98 -27.62
C ALA A 80 -6.56 6.05 -27.01
N ARG A 81 -6.02 6.93 -26.15
CA ARG A 81 -6.74 8.10 -25.62
C ARG A 81 -7.22 9.05 -26.74
N GLN A 82 -6.38 9.32 -27.74
CA GLN A 82 -6.74 10.16 -28.88
C GLN A 82 -7.77 9.49 -29.81
N GLN A 83 -7.72 8.17 -29.99
CA GLN A 83 -8.70 7.41 -30.78
C GLN A 83 -10.07 7.37 -30.10
N GLY A 84 -10.12 7.21 -28.77
CA GLY A 84 -11.37 7.39 -28.01
C GLY A 84 -11.96 8.79 -28.17
N LEU A 85 -11.13 9.83 -28.20
CA LEU A 85 -11.56 11.21 -28.41
C LEU A 85 -12.04 11.48 -29.85
N TYR A 86 -11.38 10.91 -30.86
CA TYR A 86 -11.77 11.09 -32.28
C TYR A 86 -12.99 10.26 -32.69
N MET A 87 -13.26 9.12 -32.05
CA MET A 87 -14.42 8.29 -32.36
C MET A 87 -15.73 8.83 -31.76
N GLY A 88 -15.65 9.58 -30.65
CA GLY A 88 -16.81 10.23 -30.01
C GLY A 88 -17.35 11.49 -30.71
N GLY A 89 -16.82 11.86 -31.88
CA GLY A 89 -17.10 13.15 -32.53
C GLY A 89 -18.16 13.17 -33.64
N VAL A 90 -18.76 12.03 -34.02
CA VAL A 90 -19.53 11.90 -35.29
C VAL A 90 -20.93 11.29 -35.15
N LEU A 91 -21.22 10.48 -34.12
CA LEU A 91 -22.55 9.86 -33.95
C LEU A 91 -23.13 10.07 -32.55
N GLU A 92 -24.30 10.68 -32.56
CA GLU A 92 -25.20 10.88 -31.44
C GLU A 92 -25.82 9.54 -31.00
N GLY A 93 -25.75 9.21 -29.71
CA GLY A 93 -26.55 8.15 -29.09
C GLY A 93 -26.14 6.69 -29.34
N SER A 94 -25.05 6.22 -28.72
CA SER A 94 -24.91 4.81 -28.25
C SER A 94 -23.74 4.64 -27.27
N HIS A 95 -24.02 4.62 -25.96
CA HIS A 95 -22.99 4.45 -24.94
C HIS A 95 -22.74 2.98 -24.58
N ILE A 96 -21.63 2.42 -25.07
CA ILE A 96 -20.96 1.28 -24.44
C ILE A 96 -19.47 1.63 -24.29
N GLY A 97 -19.01 1.79 -23.05
CA GLY A 97 -17.58 1.98 -22.73
C GLY A 97 -17.11 3.42 -22.53
N PHE A 98 -17.37 3.96 -21.33
CA PHE A 98 -16.64 5.06 -20.66
C PHE A 98 -16.43 6.43 -21.36
N SER A 99 -16.94 7.47 -20.69
CA SER A 99 -16.78 8.93 -20.94
C SER A 99 -17.72 9.54 -21.99
N GLY A 100 -18.55 10.49 -21.55
CA GLY A 100 -19.50 11.26 -22.39
C GLY A 100 -20.26 12.32 -21.60
N THR A 101 -20.60 12.03 -20.33
CA THR A 101 -20.81 13.04 -19.28
C THR A 101 -19.78 12.82 -18.18
N VAL A 102 -19.15 13.90 -17.70
CA VAL A 102 -18.41 13.84 -16.45
C VAL A 102 -19.45 13.68 -15.34
N ASN A 103 -19.37 12.61 -14.56
CA ASN A 103 -20.30 12.38 -13.45
C ASN A 103 -20.19 13.59 -12.50
N SER A 104 -21.27 14.37 -12.38
CA SER A 104 -21.26 15.65 -11.66
C SER A 104 -20.87 15.48 -10.18
N GLY A 105 -21.20 14.33 -9.59
CA GLY A 105 -20.76 13.98 -8.23
C GLY A 105 -19.25 13.72 -8.12
N ILE A 106 -18.63 13.13 -9.14
CA ILE A 106 -17.17 12.91 -9.20
C ILE A 106 -16.45 14.25 -9.42
N ALA A 107 -16.89 15.07 -10.37
CA ALA A 107 -16.29 16.38 -10.62
C ALA A 107 -16.37 17.32 -9.41
N ALA A 108 -17.52 17.33 -8.72
CA ALA A 108 -17.68 18.08 -7.48
C ALA A 108 -16.78 17.54 -6.36
N PHE A 109 -16.67 16.22 -6.23
CA PHE A 109 -15.78 15.59 -5.25
C PHE A 109 -14.30 15.89 -5.53
N GLU A 110 -13.83 15.78 -6.77
CA GLU A 110 -12.43 16.08 -7.13
C GLU A 110 -12.07 17.54 -6.81
N MET A 111 -12.99 18.47 -7.08
CA MET A 111 -12.79 19.89 -6.79
C MET A 111 -12.79 20.20 -5.29
N GLU A 112 -13.70 19.60 -4.52
CA GLU A 112 -13.79 19.81 -3.07
C GLU A 112 -12.68 19.07 -2.31
N TYR A 113 -12.30 17.87 -2.74
CA TYR A 113 -11.16 17.13 -2.19
C TYR A 113 -9.84 17.89 -2.41
N GLY A 114 -9.67 18.57 -3.55
CA GLY A 114 -8.54 19.48 -3.77
C GLY A 114 -8.46 20.58 -2.68
N ARG A 115 -9.56 21.33 -2.49
CA ARG A 115 -9.66 22.34 -1.42
C ARG A 115 -9.45 21.74 -0.02
N TRP A 116 -9.94 20.53 0.20
CA TRP A 116 -9.81 19.83 1.46
C TRP A 116 -8.35 19.49 1.79
N VAL A 117 -7.56 19.07 0.80
CA VAL A 117 -6.11 18.84 0.93
C VAL A 117 -5.36 20.15 1.24
N ASP A 118 -5.72 21.26 0.58
CA ASP A 118 -5.12 22.58 0.88
C ASP A 118 -5.39 23.01 2.33
N VAL A 119 -6.62 22.82 2.82
CA VAL A 119 -7.00 23.13 4.21
C VAL A 119 -6.34 22.18 5.21
N GLN A 120 -6.21 20.88 4.89
CA GLN A 120 -5.43 19.92 5.72
C GLN A 120 -3.98 20.37 5.85
N HIS A 121 -3.33 20.75 4.74
CA HIS A 121 -1.95 21.21 4.78
C HIS A 121 -1.80 22.46 5.66
N ARG A 122 -2.76 23.39 5.58
CA ARG A 122 -2.79 24.58 6.42
C ARG A 122 -2.99 24.25 7.91
N GLN A 123 -3.98 23.43 8.27
CA GLN A 123 -4.24 23.01 9.65
C GLN A 123 -3.04 22.27 10.26
N ILE A 124 -2.34 21.42 9.49
CA ILE A 124 -1.12 20.74 9.94
C ILE A 124 0.01 21.74 10.24
N CYS A 125 0.12 22.82 9.46
CA CYS A 125 1.09 23.90 9.71
C CYS A 125 0.67 24.80 10.89
N GLU A 126 -0.62 25.08 11.05
CA GLU A 126 -1.19 25.80 12.20
C GLU A 126 -0.92 25.02 13.51
N LEU A 127 -1.27 23.74 13.58
CA LEU A 127 -1.01 22.86 14.74
C LEU A 127 0.48 22.71 15.07
N ARG A 128 1.35 22.58 14.06
CA ARG A 128 2.81 22.56 14.29
C ARG A 128 3.32 23.89 14.82
N THR A 129 2.73 25.01 14.41
CA THR A 129 3.13 26.34 14.90
C THR A 129 2.65 26.53 16.34
N ALA A 130 1.41 26.14 16.64
CA ALA A 130 0.84 26.11 17.99
C ALA A 130 1.73 25.37 19.01
N LEU A 131 2.13 24.14 18.68
CA LEU A 131 3.00 23.31 19.52
C LEU A 131 4.41 23.90 19.72
N ASN A 132 4.97 24.57 18.72
CA ASN A 132 6.28 25.23 18.86
C ASN A 132 6.18 26.52 19.70
N VAL A 133 5.11 27.29 19.56
CA VAL A 133 4.93 28.61 20.19
C VAL A 133 4.34 28.51 21.61
N HIS A 134 3.80 27.34 21.98
CA HIS A 134 3.17 27.09 23.29
C HIS A 134 1.98 28.04 23.54
N ILE A 135 1.00 28.01 22.63
CA ILE A 135 -0.28 28.71 22.77
C ILE A 135 -1.12 28.12 23.92
N SER A 136 -2.20 28.80 24.32
CA SER A 136 -3.05 28.30 25.41
C SER A 136 -3.84 27.04 25.03
N ASP A 137 -4.18 26.22 26.02
CA ASP A 137 -4.94 24.97 25.84
C ASP A 137 -6.32 25.21 25.19
N ILE A 138 -6.89 26.41 25.37
CA ILE A 138 -8.15 26.83 24.75
C ILE A 138 -7.95 27.02 23.24
N GLU A 139 -6.89 27.71 22.83
CA GLU A 139 -6.57 27.92 21.41
C GLU A 139 -6.13 26.60 20.74
N LEU A 140 -5.37 25.76 21.44
CA LEU A 140 -4.99 24.42 20.97
C LEU A 140 -6.23 23.53 20.79
N ARG A 141 -7.17 23.53 21.75
CA ARG A 141 -8.45 22.82 21.65
C ARG A 141 -9.25 23.26 20.43
N ILE A 142 -9.34 24.56 20.15
CA ILE A 142 -10.04 25.08 18.96
C ILE A 142 -9.39 24.57 17.66
N LEU A 143 -8.06 24.50 17.58
CA LEU A 143 -7.38 23.92 16.41
C LEU A 143 -7.63 22.40 16.27
N VAL A 144 -7.69 21.68 17.39
CA VAL A 144 -7.97 20.24 17.44
C VAL A 144 -9.42 19.93 17.02
N GLU A 145 -10.40 20.64 17.57
CA GLU A 145 -11.83 20.55 17.18
C GLU A 145 -12.03 20.90 15.70
N SER A 146 -11.34 21.94 15.21
CA SER A 146 -11.30 22.32 13.79
C SER A 146 -10.73 21.20 12.91
N GLY A 147 -9.71 20.48 13.38
CA GLY A 147 -9.14 19.31 12.71
C GLY A 147 -10.10 18.12 12.64
N ILE A 148 -10.80 17.81 13.73
CA ILE A 148 -11.83 16.75 13.78
C ILE A 148 -12.94 17.05 12.76
N GLY A 149 -13.51 18.26 12.81
CA GLY A 149 -14.57 18.67 11.90
C GLY A 149 -14.17 18.60 10.43
N HIS A 150 -12.90 18.91 10.11
CA HIS A 150 -12.36 18.78 8.76
C HIS A 150 -12.31 17.31 8.29
N TYR A 151 -12.03 16.35 9.18
CA TYR A 151 -12.14 14.92 8.85
C TYR A 151 -13.60 14.44 8.70
N PHE A 152 -14.54 14.96 9.49
CA PHE A 152 -15.97 14.66 9.29
C PHE A 152 -16.46 15.12 7.90
N GLU A 153 -16.00 16.27 7.42
CA GLU A 153 -16.28 16.75 6.06
C GLU A 153 -15.70 15.83 4.98
N LEU A 154 -14.53 15.21 5.19
CA LEU A 154 -14.00 14.18 4.27
C LEU A 154 -14.97 13.00 4.16
N PHE A 155 -15.48 12.51 5.28
CA PHE A 155 -16.39 11.38 5.31
C PHE A 155 -17.76 11.74 4.71
N ARG A 156 -18.26 12.96 4.95
CA ARG A 156 -19.45 13.52 4.30
C ARG A 156 -19.31 13.55 2.78
N MET A 157 -18.19 14.10 2.27
CA MET A 157 -17.89 14.11 0.83
C MET A 157 -17.83 12.70 0.24
N LYS A 158 -17.10 11.77 0.88
CA LYS A 158 -16.99 10.37 0.44
C LYS A 158 -18.36 9.68 0.42
N SER A 159 -19.21 9.91 1.41
CA SER A 159 -20.59 9.42 1.44
C SER A 159 -21.43 9.95 0.28
N THR A 160 -21.27 11.23 -0.07
CA THR A 160 -21.95 11.86 -1.21
C THR A 160 -21.51 11.25 -2.54
N VAL A 161 -20.21 11.15 -2.82
CA VAL A 161 -19.73 10.56 -4.08
C VAL A 161 -19.92 9.04 -4.13
N ALA A 162 -19.94 8.32 -3.00
CA ALA A 162 -20.25 6.88 -2.98
C ALA A 162 -21.62 6.58 -3.61
N LYS A 163 -22.62 7.45 -3.38
CA LYS A 163 -23.97 7.34 -3.97
C LYS A 163 -24.01 7.62 -5.48
N ALA A 164 -22.97 8.26 -6.03
CA ALA A 164 -22.84 8.57 -7.45
C ALA A 164 -21.90 7.59 -8.18
N ASP A 165 -20.86 7.10 -7.50
CA ASP A 165 -19.95 6.03 -7.91
C ASP A 165 -19.16 5.50 -6.68
N VAL A 166 -19.56 4.33 -6.16
CA VAL A 166 -18.87 3.68 -5.04
C VAL A 166 -17.52 3.07 -5.43
N PHE A 167 -17.32 2.71 -6.70
CA PHE A 167 -16.02 2.24 -7.19
C PHE A 167 -15.03 3.39 -7.20
N TYR A 168 -15.45 4.61 -7.55
CA TYR A 168 -14.62 5.80 -7.38
C TYR A 168 -14.19 6.00 -5.91
N VAL A 169 -15.04 5.72 -4.93
CA VAL A 169 -14.66 5.76 -3.50
C VAL A 169 -13.71 4.64 -3.10
N ILE A 170 -13.78 3.46 -3.71
CA ILE A 170 -12.92 2.31 -3.39
C ILE A 170 -11.58 2.37 -4.14
N SER A 171 -11.60 2.41 -5.48
CA SER A 171 -10.42 2.31 -6.36
C SER A 171 -10.06 3.59 -7.12
N GLY A 172 -10.85 4.67 -6.98
CA GLY A 172 -10.64 5.94 -7.71
C GLY A 172 -9.28 6.60 -7.48
N VAL A 173 -8.85 7.37 -8.49
CA VAL A 173 -7.48 7.89 -8.62
C VAL A 173 -7.08 8.93 -7.57
N TRP A 174 -8.05 9.62 -6.96
CA TRP A 174 -7.87 10.68 -5.96
C TRP A 174 -7.00 10.30 -4.76
N LYS A 175 -6.99 9.02 -4.34
CA LYS A 175 -6.13 8.55 -3.25
C LYS A 175 -4.66 8.62 -3.65
N THR A 176 -3.79 9.00 -2.73
CA THR A 176 -2.35 8.76 -2.84
C THR A 176 -2.04 7.25 -2.84
N SER A 177 -0.85 6.86 -3.34
CA SER A 177 -0.41 5.46 -3.30
C SER A 177 -0.25 4.92 -1.86
N ALA A 178 -0.02 5.78 -0.88
CA ALA A 178 0.03 5.40 0.53
C ALA A 178 -1.36 5.08 1.08
N GLU A 179 -2.35 5.95 0.85
CA GLU A 179 -3.75 5.69 1.24
C GLU A 179 -4.30 4.42 0.61
N ARG A 180 -3.97 4.13 -0.67
CA ARG A 180 -4.39 2.88 -1.34
C ARG A 180 -3.82 1.64 -0.65
N PHE A 181 -2.62 1.70 -0.09
CA PHE A 181 -1.98 0.55 0.58
C PHE A 181 -2.65 0.22 1.93
N PHE A 182 -3.14 1.23 2.66
CA PHE A 182 -3.85 1.06 3.92
C PHE A 182 -5.39 1.14 3.77
N SER A 183 -5.91 1.00 2.54
CA SER A 183 -7.32 1.20 2.22
C SER A 183 -8.17 -0.03 2.55
N TRP A 184 -9.11 0.15 3.49
CA TRP A 184 -10.17 -0.79 3.83
C TRP A 184 -11.52 -0.07 3.81
N ILE A 185 -12.47 -0.59 3.03
CA ILE A 185 -13.86 -0.11 2.90
C ILE A 185 -13.94 1.44 2.86
N GLY A 186 -13.37 2.06 1.83
CA GLY A 186 -13.42 3.53 1.58
C GLY A 186 -12.50 4.44 2.42
N GLY A 187 -11.75 3.88 3.38
CA GLY A 187 -10.85 4.65 4.26
C GLY A 187 -9.80 3.76 4.92
N PHE A 188 -9.39 4.08 6.14
CA PHE A 188 -8.51 3.24 6.97
C PHE A 188 -9.34 2.31 7.88
N ARG A 189 -8.68 1.36 8.56
CA ARG A 189 -9.22 0.61 9.71
C ARG A 189 -8.95 1.37 11.01
N PRO A 190 -9.98 1.82 11.76
CA PRO A 190 -9.82 2.40 13.10
C PRO A 190 -8.89 1.62 14.05
N SER A 191 -8.98 0.29 14.08
CA SER A 191 -8.16 -0.58 14.93
C SER A 191 -6.67 -0.51 14.59
N GLU A 192 -6.31 -0.34 13.31
CA GLU A 192 -4.93 -0.17 12.85
C GLU A 192 -4.42 1.24 13.15
N LEU A 193 -5.27 2.27 13.00
CA LEU A 193 -4.92 3.64 13.40
C LEU A 193 -4.60 3.71 14.90
N LEU A 194 -5.42 3.06 15.74
CA LEU A 194 -5.17 2.95 17.18
C LEU A 194 -3.83 2.29 17.51
N LYS A 195 -3.41 1.25 16.76
CA LYS A 195 -2.09 0.60 16.94
C LYS A 195 -0.92 1.55 16.63
N VAL A 196 -1.11 2.54 15.76
CA VAL A 196 -0.09 3.54 15.38
C VAL A 196 -0.10 4.76 16.31
N LEU A 197 -1.27 5.24 16.73
CA LEU A 197 -1.40 6.45 17.55
C LEU A 197 -1.05 6.22 19.02
N VAL A 198 -1.51 5.12 19.63
CA VAL A 198 -1.35 4.92 21.09
C VAL A 198 0.11 4.93 21.56
N PRO A 199 1.10 4.35 20.84
CA PRO A 199 2.53 4.49 21.18
C PRO A 199 3.13 5.89 20.97
N GLN A 200 2.35 6.89 20.56
CA GLN A 200 2.77 8.28 20.34
C GLN A 200 2.09 9.27 21.29
N LEU A 201 1.19 8.78 22.15
CA LEU A 201 0.57 9.58 23.22
C LEU A 201 1.48 9.61 24.45
N ASP A 202 1.34 10.65 25.26
CA ASP A 202 1.94 10.70 26.60
C ASP A 202 1.41 9.56 27.50
N PRO A 203 2.12 9.21 28.61
CA PRO A 203 1.78 8.06 29.45
C PRO A 203 0.33 8.09 30.00
N LEU A 204 -0.56 7.38 29.31
CA LEU A 204 -1.97 7.23 29.68
C LEU A 204 -2.12 6.57 31.05
N THR A 205 -3.16 6.96 31.79
CA THR A 205 -3.54 6.30 33.04
C THR A 205 -4.03 4.87 32.79
N GLU A 206 -3.99 3.99 33.81
CA GLU A 206 -4.46 2.60 33.69
C GLU A 206 -5.93 2.51 33.19
N GLN A 207 -6.77 3.47 33.60
CA GLN A 207 -8.16 3.59 33.13
C GLN A 207 -8.23 3.93 31.63
N GLN A 208 -7.49 4.96 31.19
CA GLN A 208 -7.44 5.34 29.78
C GLN A 208 -6.85 4.22 28.90
N ILE A 209 -5.86 3.46 29.39
CA ILE A 209 -5.32 2.27 28.70
C ILE A 209 -6.42 1.21 28.53
N LEU A 210 -7.22 0.94 29.56
CA LEU A 210 -8.33 -0.01 29.50
C LEU A 210 -9.42 0.45 28.51
N GLU A 211 -9.79 1.73 28.54
CA GLU A 211 -10.80 2.32 27.64
C GLU A 211 -10.33 2.33 26.18
N VAL A 212 -9.07 2.68 25.91
CA VAL A 212 -8.44 2.56 24.58
C VAL A 212 -8.41 1.11 24.09
N CYS A 213 -8.14 0.14 24.97
CA CYS A 213 -8.20 -1.28 24.63
C CYS A 213 -9.64 -1.72 24.27
N ASN A 214 -10.64 -1.27 25.03
CA ASN A 214 -12.06 -1.55 24.77
C ASN A 214 -12.51 -0.92 23.44
N LEU A 215 -12.16 0.34 23.17
CA LEU A 215 -12.41 1.02 21.90
C LEU A 215 -11.80 0.23 20.73
N LYS A 216 -10.52 -0.13 20.82
CA LYS A 216 -9.82 -0.93 19.81
C LYS A 216 -10.48 -2.29 19.56
N GLN A 217 -10.97 -2.96 20.60
CA GLN A 217 -11.69 -4.22 20.46
C GLN A 217 -13.05 -4.03 19.78
N SER A 218 -13.80 -2.98 20.14
CA SER A 218 -15.07 -2.61 19.49
C SER A 218 -14.86 -2.32 18.00
N CYS A 219 -13.83 -1.52 17.65
CA CYS A 219 -13.42 -1.26 16.28
C CYS A 219 -13.15 -2.56 15.51
N GLN A 220 -12.35 -3.48 16.08
CA GLN A 220 -12.03 -4.76 15.43
C GLN A 220 -13.29 -5.60 15.18
N GLN A 221 -14.23 -5.65 16.12
CA GLN A 221 -15.48 -6.40 15.97
C GLN A 221 -16.37 -5.83 14.85
N ALA A 222 -16.49 -4.51 14.74
CA ALA A 222 -17.18 -3.84 13.64
C ALA A 222 -16.45 -4.06 12.29
N GLU A 223 -15.13 -3.92 12.27
CA GLU A 223 -14.29 -4.15 11.09
C GLU A 223 -14.41 -5.59 10.56
N ASP A 224 -14.41 -6.58 11.44
CA ASP A 224 -14.50 -7.99 11.08
C ASP A 224 -15.91 -8.33 10.54
N ALA A 225 -16.97 -7.78 11.13
CA ALA A 225 -18.34 -7.94 10.66
C ALA A 225 -18.58 -7.29 9.29
N LEU A 226 -18.09 -6.06 9.09
CA LEU A 226 -18.13 -5.36 7.79
C LEU A 226 -17.29 -6.07 6.73
N SER A 227 -16.14 -6.65 7.10
CA SER A 227 -15.30 -7.43 6.19
C SER A 227 -16.00 -8.72 5.73
N GLN A 228 -16.59 -9.49 6.65
CA GLN A 228 -17.36 -10.70 6.33
C GLN A 228 -18.59 -10.39 5.46
N GLY A 229 -19.28 -9.28 5.73
CA GLY A 229 -20.39 -8.81 4.90
C GLY A 229 -19.97 -8.44 3.48
N MET A 230 -18.81 -7.78 3.34
CA MET A 230 -18.19 -7.44 2.06
C MET A 230 -17.75 -8.68 1.27
N GLU A 231 -17.13 -9.67 1.92
CA GLU A 231 -16.71 -10.93 1.30
C GLU A 231 -17.93 -11.71 0.76
N LYS A 232 -18.99 -11.83 1.56
CA LYS A 232 -20.25 -12.46 1.15
C LYS A 232 -20.95 -11.71 0.00
N LEU A 233 -20.87 -10.38 -0.02
CA LEU A 233 -21.38 -9.58 -1.14
C LEU A 233 -20.58 -9.86 -2.42
N GLN A 234 -19.25 -9.95 -2.33
CA GLN A 234 -18.38 -10.27 -3.48
C GLN A 234 -18.61 -11.71 -4.00
N GLU A 235 -18.84 -12.69 -3.13
CA GLU A 235 -19.24 -14.06 -3.50
C GLU A 235 -20.60 -14.06 -4.23
N THR A 236 -21.58 -13.30 -3.72
CA THR A 236 -22.92 -13.17 -4.31
C THR A 236 -22.88 -12.50 -5.68
N VAL A 237 -22.07 -11.45 -5.85
CA VAL A 237 -21.85 -10.80 -7.16
C VAL A 237 -21.15 -11.77 -8.12
N SER A 238 -20.10 -12.46 -7.68
CA SER A 238 -19.32 -13.36 -8.53
C SER A 238 -20.14 -14.54 -9.04
N SER A 239 -20.96 -15.14 -8.17
CA SER A 239 -21.88 -16.23 -8.54
C SER A 239 -23.01 -15.76 -9.46
N THR A 240 -23.52 -14.54 -9.28
CA THR A 240 -24.51 -13.92 -10.19
C THR A 240 -23.91 -13.70 -11.58
N VAL A 241 -22.69 -13.17 -11.69
CA VAL A 241 -22.00 -12.91 -12.96
C VAL A 241 -21.58 -14.20 -13.68
N ALA A 242 -21.28 -15.26 -12.94
CA ALA A 242 -20.95 -16.57 -13.50
C ALA A 242 -22.16 -17.35 -14.06
N GLY A 243 -23.39 -16.84 -13.91
CA GLY A 243 -24.64 -17.56 -14.18
C GLY A 243 -24.96 -17.90 -15.64
N GLY A 244 -24.19 -17.38 -16.62
CA GLY A 244 -24.36 -17.68 -18.04
C GLY A 244 -24.72 -16.46 -18.91
N PRO A 245 -24.82 -16.63 -20.24
CA PRO A 245 -25.05 -15.53 -21.17
C PRO A 245 -26.45 -14.94 -21.07
N VAL A 246 -26.56 -13.63 -21.34
CA VAL A 246 -27.81 -12.87 -21.31
C VAL A 246 -28.63 -13.18 -22.57
N ASP A 247 -29.79 -13.79 -22.38
CA ASP A 247 -30.87 -13.78 -23.37
C ASP A 247 -31.61 -12.42 -23.30
N GLU A 248 -32.07 -11.86 -24.44
CA GLU A 248 -32.58 -10.47 -24.51
C GLU A 248 -33.78 -10.23 -23.58
N VAL A 249 -34.55 -11.28 -23.27
CA VAL A 249 -35.71 -11.25 -22.38
C VAL A 249 -35.31 -11.10 -20.89
N SER A 250 -34.06 -11.40 -20.52
CA SER A 250 -33.59 -11.51 -19.13
C SER A 250 -32.95 -10.24 -18.55
N TYR A 251 -32.75 -9.20 -19.37
CA TYR A 251 -31.98 -8.01 -19.00
C TYR A 251 -32.53 -7.25 -17.76
N ILE A 252 -33.85 -7.08 -17.66
CA ILE A 252 -34.47 -6.24 -16.61
C ILE A 252 -34.27 -6.83 -15.19
N PRO A 253 -34.55 -8.11 -14.91
CA PRO A 253 -34.22 -8.73 -13.62
C PRO A 253 -32.74 -8.63 -13.26
N GLN A 254 -31.84 -8.79 -14.24
CA GLN A 254 -30.39 -8.74 -14.01
C GLN A 254 -29.91 -7.33 -13.63
N VAL A 255 -30.42 -6.29 -14.29
CA VAL A 255 -30.16 -4.88 -13.90
C VAL A 255 -30.68 -4.59 -12.50
N ALA A 256 -31.88 -5.08 -12.14
CA ALA A 256 -32.41 -4.92 -10.79
C ALA A 256 -31.52 -5.59 -9.72
N THR A 257 -31.06 -6.83 -9.96
CA THR A 257 -30.11 -7.51 -9.06
C THR A 257 -28.76 -6.78 -8.98
N ALA A 258 -28.24 -6.27 -10.10
CA ALA A 258 -26.98 -5.51 -10.12
C ALA A 258 -27.08 -4.20 -9.32
N MET A 259 -28.21 -3.48 -9.43
CA MET A 259 -28.49 -2.30 -8.61
C MET A 259 -28.58 -2.63 -7.12
N GLU A 260 -29.28 -3.71 -6.75
CA GLU A 260 -29.35 -4.17 -5.35
C GLU A 260 -27.95 -4.44 -4.75
N LYS A 261 -27.04 -5.06 -5.52
CA LYS A 261 -25.67 -5.31 -5.04
C LYS A 261 -24.82 -4.03 -5.02
N LEU A 262 -25.09 -3.07 -5.90
CA LEU A 262 -24.46 -1.75 -5.88
C LEU A 262 -24.92 -0.94 -4.65
N GLU A 263 -26.21 -0.94 -4.33
CA GLU A 263 -26.76 -0.31 -3.12
C GLU A 263 -26.21 -0.97 -1.85
N ALA A 264 -26.06 -2.29 -1.81
CA ALA A 264 -25.39 -2.99 -0.72
C ALA A 264 -23.92 -2.54 -0.57
N LEU A 265 -23.17 -2.40 -1.68
CA LEU A 265 -21.78 -1.92 -1.69
C LEU A 265 -21.68 -0.45 -1.20
N VAL A 266 -22.60 0.40 -1.65
CA VAL A 266 -22.78 1.78 -1.15
C VAL A 266 -23.06 1.77 0.35
N SER A 267 -23.91 0.85 0.82
CA SER A 267 -24.24 0.73 2.24
C SER A 267 -23.03 0.34 3.09
N PHE A 268 -22.25 -0.68 2.71
CA PHE A 268 -21.03 -1.06 3.43
C PHE A 268 -19.98 0.06 3.47
N VAL A 269 -19.76 0.77 2.36
CA VAL A 269 -18.84 1.92 2.32
C VAL A 269 -19.33 3.06 3.22
N ASN A 270 -20.64 3.28 3.30
CA ASN A 270 -21.23 4.30 4.16
C ASN A 270 -21.27 3.93 5.63
N GLN A 271 -21.49 2.66 5.98
CA GLN A 271 -21.43 2.16 7.35
C GLN A 271 -20.06 2.46 7.96
N GLY A 272 -18.99 2.14 7.23
CA GLY A 272 -17.60 2.38 7.63
C GLY A 272 -17.22 3.85 7.95
N PHE A 273 -18.08 4.84 7.73
CA PHE A 273 -17.77 6.25 8.01
C PHE A 273 -18.05 6.62 9.48
N PRO A 274 -19.25 6.40 10.04
CA PRO A 274 -19.54 6.44 11.48
C PRO A 274 -18.44 5.93 12.41
N GLU A 275 -17.92 4.70 12.28
CA GLU A 275 -16.94 4.17 13.26
C GLU A 275 -15.59 4.90 13.14
N ARG A 276 -15.24 5.41 11.95
CA ARG A 276 -14.08 6.30 11.75
C ARG A 276 -14.29 7.68 12.38
N CYS A 277 -15.51 8.21 12.37
CA CYS A 277 -15.84 9.45 13.06
C CYS A 277 -15.80 9.25 14.58
N GLU A 278 -16.49 8.23 15.09
CA GLU A 278 -16.59 7.87 16.50
C GLU A 278 -15.23 7.56 17.12
N THR A 279 -14.37 6.80 16.42
CA THR A 279 -13.01 6.52 16.93
C THR A 279 -12.17 7.79 17.05
N VAL A 280 -12.28 8.73 16.10
CA VAL A 280 -11.55 10.01 16.16
C VAL A 280 -12.10 10.91 17.27
N ASP A 281 -13.42 10.96 17.43
CA ASP A 281 -14.07 11.74 18.49
C ASP A 281 -13.70 11.21 19.88
N ILE A 282 -13.87 9.91 20.14
CA ILE A 282 -13.52 9.29 21.43
C ILE A 282 -12.02 9.40 21.72
N LEU A 283 -11.15 9.22 20.71
CA LEU A 283 -9.70 9.39 20.89
C LEU A 283 -9.34 10.78 21.43
N VAL A 284 -9.92 11.81 20.82
CA VAL A 284 -9.59 13.20 21.14
C VAL A 284 -10.33 13.63 22.40
N ASN A 285 -11.65 13.61 22.38
CA ASN A 285 -12.51 14.16 23.44
C ASN A 285 -12.58 13.28 24.69
N GLY A 286 -12.31 11.98 24.58
CA GLY A 286 -12.28 11.05 25.72
C GLY A 286 -10.92 10.95 26.41
N PHE A 287 -9.80 11.00 25.67
CA PHE A 287 -8.47 10.70 26.23
C PHE A 287 -7.45 11.85 26.17
N ILE A 288 -7.44 12.63 25.09
CA ILE A 288 -6.42 13.69 24.86
C ILE A 288 -6.85 15.03 25.48
N VAL A 289 -8.15 15.30 25.53
CA VAL A 289 -8.73 16.64 25.79
C VAL A 289 -9.33 16.77 27.21
N MET A 290 -9.20 15.73 28.04
CA MET A 290 -9.58 15.71 29.47
C MET A 290 -8.40 15.61 30.47
N ASN A 291 -7.16 15.54 29.96
CA ASN A 291 -5.94 15.72 30.75
C ASN A 291 -5.41 17.16 30.60
#